data_AF-U2KSK8-F1
#
_entry.id   AF-U2KSK8-F1
#
_cell.length_a   1.000
_cell.length_b   1.000
_cell.length_c   1.000
_cell.angle_alpha   90.00
_cell.angle_beta   90.00
_cell.angle_gamma   90.00
#
_symmetry.space_group_name_H-M   'P 1'
#
loop_
_entity.id
_entity.type
_entity.pdbx_description
1 polymer ?
#
loop_
_entity_poly.entity_id
_entity_poly.type
_entity_poly.pdbx_seq_one_letter_code
_entity_poly.pdbx_strand_id
1 'polypeptide(L)'
;MDYTPTKFMAEDAHYDKGAADYAVGFIECLCHTKGTWAGKPFELIDWQERIIRDIFGILKPNGYRQFNTAYVEIPKKQGKSELAAAVALLLCCGDGEERAEVYGCAADRQQASIVFEVAADMVRMCPALSKRVKLLASQKRMVYLPTNSFYQVLSAEAY
;
A
#
# COMPACT_ATOMS: atom_id res chain seq x y z
N MET A 1 19.56 7.40 -9.63
CA MET A 1 19.49 8.54 -8.71
C MET A 1 20.09 8.11 -7.40
N ASP A 2 20.96 8.93 -6.80
CA ASP A 2 21.38 8.70 -5.42
C ASP A 2 20.23 9.15 -4.50
N TYR A 3 19.56 8.17 -3.89
CA TYR A 3 18.48 8.42 -2.94
C TYR A 3 19.06 8.93 -1.62
N THR A 4 18.55 10.06 -1.13
CA THR A 4 18.90 10.58 0.19
C THR A 4 17.73 10.36 1.16
N PRO A 5 17.92 9.54 2.22
CA PRO A 5 16.92 9.31 3.25
C PRO A 5 16.44 10.61 3.90
N THR A 6 15.21 10.60 4.41
CA THR A 6 14.66 11.75 5.12
C THR A 6 15.50 12.14 6.34
N LYS A 7 15.54 13.44 6.63
CA LYS A 7 16.20 14.01 7.83
C LYS A 7 15.58 13.54 9.16
N PHE A 8 14.42 12.88 9.10
CA PHE A 8 13.73 12.33 10.25
C PHE A 8 14.18 10.91 10.61
N MET A 9 15.15 10.32 9.89
CA MET A 9 15.79 9.07 10.28
C MET A 9 16.47 9.24 11.64
N ALA A 10 16.19 8.34 12.58
CA ALA A 10 16.80 8.32 13.90
C ALA A 10 18.29 7.96 13.80
N GLU A 11 19.08 8.38 14.78
CA GLU A 11 20.54 8.15 14.78
C GLU A 11 20.93 6.67 14.77
N ASP A 12 20.12 5.81 15.40
CA ASP A 12 20.34 4.37 15.46
C ASP A 12 19.67 3.62 14.29
N ALA A 13 18.87 4.29 13.47
CA ALA A 13 18.25 3.69 12.29
C ALA A 13 19.18 3.73 11.07
N HIS A 14 18.87 2.91 10.08
CA HIS A 14 19.60 2.88 8.82
C HIS A 14 18.64 2.76 7.63
N TYR A 15 19.13 3.17 6.46
CA TYR A 15 18.42 2.96 5.21
C TYR A 15 18.77 1.59 4.63
N ASP A 16 17.78 0.71 4.57
CA ASP A 16 17.84 -0.56 3.87
C ASP A 16 17.30 -0.41 2.44
N LYS A 17 18.22 -0.41 1.48
CA LYS A 17 17.89 -0.30 0.06
C LYS A 17 17.07 -1.50 -0.46
N GLY A 18 17.30 -2.70 0.07
CA GLY A 18 16.59 -3.91 -0.36
C GLY A 18 15.12 -3.88 0.03
N ALA A 19 14.82 -3.48 1.27
CA ALA A 19 13.46 -3.28 1.76
C ALA A 19 12.73 -2.18 0.98
N ALA A 20 13.43 -1.06 0.70
CA ALA A 20 12.88 0.03 -0.09
C ALA A 20 12.57 -0.39 -1.54
N ASP A 21 13.53 -1.03 -2.22
CA ASP A 21 13.38 -1.49 -3.61
C ASP A 21 12.29 -2.56 -3.72
N TYR A 22 12.14 -3.42 -2.72
CA TYR A 22 11.05 -4.40 -2.68
C TYR A 22 9.68 -3.72 -2.60
N ALA A 23 9.52 -2.72 -1.73
CA ALA A 23 8.26 -1.98 -1.61
C ALA A 23 7.91 -1.23 -2.89
N VAL A 24 8.89 -0.56 -3.51
CA VAL A 24 8.72 0.14 -4.80
C VAL A 24 8.35 -0.87 -5.90
N GLY A 25 9.15 -1.94 -6.05
CA GLY A 25 8.92 -2.96 -7.08
C GLY A 25 7.59 -3.69 -6.93
N PHE A 26 7.12 -3.92 -5.70
CA PHE A 26 5.78 -4.48 -5.46
C PHE A 26 4.69 -3.57 -6.02
N ILE A 27 4.78 -2.26 -5.77
CA ILE A 27 3.78 -1.29 -6.22
C ILE A 27 3.81 -1.16 -7.74
N GLU A 28 4.99 -1.12 -8.35
CA GLU A 28 5.15 -1.00 -9.80
C GLU A 28 4.72 -2.27 -10.57
N CYS A 29 4.64 -3.42 -9.89
CA CYS A 29 4.00 -4.63 -10.43
C CYS A 29 2.47 -4.56 -10.46
N LEU A 30 1.85 -3.54 -9.85
CA LEU A 30 0.42 -3.27 -9.96
C LEU A 30 0.12 -2.42 -11.20
N CYS A 31 -1.15 -2.31 -11.55
CA CYS A 31 -1.58 -1.49 -12.69
C CYS A 31 -2.50 -0.35 -12.23
N HIS A 32 -2.42 0.77 -12.93
CA HIS A 32 -3.44 1.82 -12.83
C HIS A 32 -4.81 1.25 -13.23
N THR A 33 -5.85 1.62 -12.48
CA THR A 33 -7.20 1.03 -12.63
C THR A 33 -8.17 1.89 -13.44
N LYS A 34 -7.86 3.18 -13.65
CA LYS A 34 -8.82 4.17 -14.17
C LYS A 34 -8.23 5.06 -15.25
N GLY A 35 -9.13 5.60 -16.09
CA GLY A 35 -8.83 6.63 -17.08
C GLY A 35 -7.93 6.15 -18.21
N THR A 36 -7.20 7.08 -18.83
CA THR A 36 -6.28 6.82 -19.95
C THR A 36 -5.09 5.92 -19.59
N TRP A 37 -4.87 5.69 -18.30
CA TRP A 37 -3.78 4.88 -17.76
C TRP A 37 -4.22 3.47 -17.37
N ALA A 38 -5.51 3.14 -17.48
CA ALA A 38 -6.02 1.83 -17.11
C ALA A 38 -5.23 0.69 -17.78
N GLY A 39 -4.80 -0.28 -16.98
CA GLY A 39 -4.01 -1.43 -17.43
C GLY A 39 -2.52 -1.15 -17.67
N LYS A 40 -2.05 0.09 -17.55
CA LYS A 40 -0.61 0.41 -17.58
C LYS A 40 0.03 0.16 -16.21
N PRO A 41 1.34 -0.18 -16.17
CA PRO A 41 2.09 -0.29 -14.92
C PRO A 41 1.94 0.97 -14.05
N PHE A 42 1.82 0.79 -12.74
CA PHE A 42 1.76 1.89 -11.79
C PHE A 42 3.19 2.34 -11.44
N GLU A 43 3.82 3.05 -12.38
CA GLU A 43 5.12 3.68 -12.16
C GLU A 43 5.00 4.80 -11.12
N LEU A 44 5.76 4.69 -10.03
CA LEU A 44 5.77 5.70 -8.99
C LEU A 44 6.53 6.93 -9.51
N ILE A 45 5.91 8.10 -9.42
CA ILE A 45 6.62 9.37 -9.67
C ILE A 45 7.53 9.70 -8.49
N ASP A 46 8.60 10.46 -8.73
CA ASP A 46 9.70 10.69 -7.78
C ASP A 46 9.28 10.98 -6.34
N TRP A 47 8.25 11.80 -6.14
CA TRP A 47 7.77 12.14 -4.79
C TRP A 47 6.98 11.00 -4.13
N GLN A 48 6.23 10.20 -4.89
CA GLN A 48 5.54 9.02 -4.38
C GLN A 48 6.56 7.95 -4.00
N GLU A 49 7.53 7.69 -4.89
CA GLU A 49 8.63 6.76 -4.63
C GLU A 49 9.39 7.16 -3.37
N ARG A 50 9.69 8.45 -3.19
CA ARG A 50 10.35 8.94 -1.97
C ARG A 50 9.56 8.61 -0.70
N ILE A 51 8.25 8.81 -0.69
CA ILE A 51 7.40 8.46 0.47
C ILE A 51 7.50 6.97 0.77
N ILE A 52 7.39 6.12 -0.26
CA ILE A 52 7.47 4.66 -0.08
C ILE A 52 8.86 4.25 0.41
N ARG A 53 9.94 4.77 -0.17
CA ARG A 53 11.31 4.48 0.26
C ARG A 53 11.58 4.92 1.69
N ASP A 54 11.09 6.07 2.12
CA ASP A 54 11.26 6.53 3.51
C ASP A 54 10.49 5.64 4.49
N ILE A 55 9.22 5.31 4.20
CA ILE A 55 8.37 4.52 5.10
C ILE A 55 8.85 3.07 5.20
N PHE A 56 9.19 2.44 4.08
CA PHE A 56 9.49 1.01 4.00
C PHE A 56 10.99 0.70 4.05
N GLY A 57 11.85 1.67 3.76
CA GLY A 57 13.31 1.48 3.71
C GLY A 57 14.06 1.91 4.96
N ILE A 58 13.47 2.71 5.86
CA ILE A 58 14.17 3.14 7.08
C ILE A 58 13.84 2.21 8.23
N LEU A 59 14.85 1.43 8.66
CA LEU A 59 14.72 0.36 9.64
C LEU A 59 15.53 0.66 10.89
N LYS A 60 14.97 0.27 12.03
CA LYS A 60 15.65 0.21 13.33
C LYS A 60 16.66 -0.96 13.34
N PRO A 61 17.61 -1.01 14.28
CA PRO A 61 18.58 -2.11 14.40
C PRO A 61 17.94 -3.50 14.56
N ASN A 62 16.71 -3.55 15.07
CA ASN A 62 15.95 -4.79 15.27
C ASN A 62 15.20 -5.25 14.00
N GLY A 63 15.38 -4.59 12.85
CA GLY A 63 14.77 -4.93 11.57
C GLY A 63 13.34 -4.40 11.37
N TYR A 64 12.74 -3.77 12.38
CA TYR A 64 11.42 -3.15 12.24
C TYR A 64 11.52 -1.76 11.61
N ARG A 65 10.46 -1.34 10.93
CA ARG A 65 10.36 0.04 10.40
C ARG A 65 10.53 1.06 11.52
N GLN A 66 11.18 2.17 11.18
CA GLN A 66 11.23 3.32 12.07
C GLN A 66 9.87 4.01 12.15
N PHE A 67 9.23 4.23 10.99
CA PHE A 67 7.97 4.96 10.89
C PHE A 67 6.78 4.02 11.00
N ASN A 68 6.08 4.08 12.13
CA ASN A 68 4.82 3.37 12.33
C ASN A 68 3.60 4.21 11.93
N THR A 69 3.80 5.52 11.76
CA THR A 69 2.76 6.49 11.38
C THR A 69 3.33 7.44 10.33
N ALA A 70 2.61 7.59 9.21
CA ALA A 70 2.93 8.57 8.18
C ALA A 70 1.72 9.46 7.91
N TYR A 71 1.93 10.77 7.90
CA TYR A 71 0.94 11.76 7.50
C TYR A 71 1.36 12.37 6.17
N VAL A 72 0.50 12.25 5.16
CA VAL A 72 0.80 12.69 3.80
C VAL A 72 -0.37 13.51 3.26
N GLU A 73 -0.10 14.75 2.91
CA GLU A 73 -1.07 15.64 2.26
C GLU A 73 -0.89 15.62 0.75
N ILE A 74 -1.90 15.12 0.04
CA ILE A 74 -1.86 14.99 -1.41
C ILE A 74 -3.08 15.73 -2.00
N PRO A 75 -2.89 16.71 -2.91
CA PRO A 75 -4.00 17.44 -3.50
C PRO A 75 -4.84 16.55 -4.43
N LYS A 76 -6.01 17.06 -4.83
CA LYS A 76 -6.92 16.32 -5.72
C LYS A 76 -6.23 16.05 -7.07
N LYS A 77 -6.57 14.90 -7.67
CA LYS A 77 -6.07 14.43 -8.99
C LYS A 77 -4.57 14.08 -9.05
N GLN A 78 -3.94 13.79 -7.91
CA GLN A 78 -2.54 13.33 -7.84
C GLN A 78 -2.39 11.83 -7.49
N GLY A 79 -3.38 11.00 -7.85
CA GLY A 79 -3.29 9.53 -7.65
C GLY A 79 -3.28 9.06 -6.20
N LYS A 80 -3.81 9.86 -5.26
CA LYS A 80 -3.78 9.50 -3.82
C LYS A 80 -4.51 8.21 -3.48
N SER A 81 -5.62 7.92 -4.19
CA SER A 81 -6.44 6.73 -3.94
C SER A 81 -5.75 5.49 -4.49
N GLU A 82 -5.12 5.61 -5.66
CA GLU A 82 -4.25 4.59 -6.25
C GLU A 82 -3.07 4.28 -5.33
N LEU A 83 -2.35 5.30 -4.85
CA LEU A 83 -1.22 5.11 -3.93
C LEU A 83 -1.66 4.44 -2.62
N ALA A 84 -2.78 4.89 -2.02
CA ALA A 84 -3.31 4.28 -0.80
C ALA A 84 -3.72 2.82 -1.00
N ALA A 85 -4.30 2.48 -2.15
CA ALA A 85 -4.67 1.10 -2.49
C ALA A 85 -3.43 0.21 -2.66
N ALA A 86 -2.40 0.71 -3.35
CA ALA A 86 -1.13 0.03 -3.51
C ALA A 86 -0.43 -0.25 -2.16
N VAL A 87 -0.40 0.74 -1.26
CA VAL A 87 0.14 0.57 0.10
C VAL A 87 -0.66 -0.45 0.91
N ALA A 88 -2.00 -0.42 0.84
CA ALA A 88 -2.84 -1.40 1.52
C ALA A 88 -2.59 -2.84 1.02
N LEU A 89 -2.39 -3.01 -0.29
CA LEU A 89 -2.04 -4.31 -0.89
C LEU A 89 -0.63 -4.76 -0.49
N LEU A 90 0.34 -3.85 -0.44
CA LEU A 90 1.70 -4.16 0.02
C LEU A 90 1.67 -4.67 1.47
N LEU A 91 1.01 -3.95 2.38
CA LEU A 91 0.88 -4.36 3.78
C LEU A 91 0.13 -5.69 3.94
N CYS A 92 -0.89 -5.93 3.11
CA CYS A 92 -1.71 -7.14 3.20
C CYS A 92 -1.05 -8.38 2.56
N CYS A 93 -0.35 -8.21 1.43
CA CYS A 93 0.10 -9.32 0.58
C CYS A 93 1.62 -9.42 0.43
N GLY A 94 2.32 -8.30 0.53
CA GLY A 94 3.76 -8.20 0.26
C GLY A 94 4.62 -8.14 1.51
N ASP A 95 4.07 -7.81 2.68
CA ASP A 95 4.87 -7.49 3.86
C ASP A 95 5.44 -8.69 4.64
N GLY A 96 5.07 -9.91 4.24
CA GLY A 96 5.52 -11.14 4.90
C GLY A 96 4.95 -11.37 6.32
N GLU A 97 4.05 -10.49 6.79
CA GLU A 97 3.39 -10.62 8.07
C GLU A 97 2.27 -11.68 8.02
N GLU A 98 2.31 -12.62 8.96
CA GLU A 98 1.27 -13.65 9.12
C GLU A 98 0.01 -13.06 9.74
N ARG A 99 -1.14 -13.27 9.10
CA ARG A 99 -2.46 -12.80 9.55
C ARG A 99 -2.54 -11.29 9.77
N ALA A 100 -1.86 -10.51 8.93
CA ALA A 100 -1.93 -9.06 8.96
C ALA A 100 -3.37 -8.55 8.82
N GLU A 101 -3.73 -7.55 9.63
CA GLU A 101 -5.04 -6.91 9.61
C GLU A 101 -4.90 -5.48 9.09
N VAL A 102 -5.31 -5.27 7.84
CA VAL A 102 -5.25 -3.96 7.20
C VAL A 102 -6.65 -3.37 7.16
N TYR A 103 -6.79 -2.13 7.64
CA TYR A 103 -8.08 -1.45 7.71
C TYR A 103 -8.11 -0.17 6.89
N GLY A 104 -9.15 -0.03 6.08
CA GLY A 104 -9.43 1.18 5.32
C GLY A 104 -10.46 2.03 6.06
N CYS A 105 -10.04 3.20 6.54
CA CYS A 105 -10.89 4.11 7.29
C CYS A 105 -11.01 5.46 6.56
N ALA A 106 -12.20 6.05 6.61
CA ALA A 106 -12.45 7.41 6.16
C ALA A 106 -13.65 7.98 6.95
N ALA A 107 -13.84 9.29 6.89
CA ALA A 107 -14.99 9.94 7.52
C ALA A 107 -16.34 9.41 7.00
N ASP A 108 -16.36 8.92 5.75
CA ASP A 108 -17.51 8.27 5.14
C ASP A 108 -17.10 6.92 4.54
N ARG A 109 -17.89 5.88 4.78
CA ARG A 109 -17.67 4.53 4.25
C ARG A 109 -17.58 4.53 2.73
N GLN A 110 -18.30 5.41 2.03
CA GLN A 110 -18.19 5.48 0.57
C GLN A 110 -16.79 5.93 0.14
N GLN A 111 -16.18 6.88 0.85
CA GLN A 111 -14.80 7.32 0.58
C GLN A 111 -13.79 6.20 0.79
N ALA A 112 -13.90 5.45 1.89
CA ALA A 112 -13.04 4.30 2.12
C ALA A 112 -13.27 3.18 1.07
N SER A 113 -14.52 3.02 0.61
CA SER A 113 -14.86 2.07 -0.44
C SER A 113 -14.18 2.40 -1.77
N ILE A 114 -13.90 3.68 -2.08
CA ILE A 114 -13.17 4.05 -3.30
C ILE A 114 -11.78 3.41 -3.32
N VAL A 115 -11.04 3.45 -2.20
CA VAL A 115 -9.70 2.86 -2.09
C VAL A 115 -9.79 1.34 -2.21
N PHE A 116 -10.79 0.73 -1.57
CA PHE A 116 -11.02 -0.71 -1.67
C PHE A 116 -11.32 -1.18 -3.10
N GLU A 117 -12.18 -0.48 -3.83
CA GLU A 117 -12.47 -0.86 -5.22
C GLU A 117 -11.23 -0.74 -6.11
N VAL A 118 -10.40 0.30 -5.90
CA VAL A 118 -9.12 0.44 -6.62
C VAL A 118 -8.19 -0.74 -6.29
N ALA A 119 -8.07 -1.13 -5.02
CA ALA A 119 -7.28 -2.30 -4.63
C ALA A 119 -7.84 -3.60 -5.23
N ALA A 120 -9.16 -3.78 -5.25
CA ALA A 120 -9.81 -4.94 -5.82
C ALA A 120 -9.57 -5.03 -7.34
N ASP A 121 -9.59 -3.91 -8.05
CA ASP A 121 -9.26 -3.85 -9.48
C ASP A 121 -7.79 -4.16 -9.74
N MET A 122 -6.86 -3.62 -8.94
CA MET A 122 -5.44 -3.98 -9.01
C MET A 122 -5.23 -5.49 -8.82
N VAL A 123 -5.92 -6.11 -7.85
CA VAL A 123 -5.90 -7.56 -7.64
C VAL A 123 -6.43 -8.33 -8.85
N ARG A 124 -7.55 -7.89 -9.43
CA ARG A 124 -8.13 -8.54 -10.63
C ARG A 124 -7.19 -8.47 -11.83
N MET A 125 -6.49 -7.35 -12.01
CA MET A 125 -5.58 -7.14 -13.13
C MET A 125 -4.21 -7.80 -12.95
N CYS A 126 -3.82 -8.15 -11.72
CA CYS A 126 -2.55 -8.83 -11.43
C CYS A 126 -2.75 -10.35 -11.35
N PRO A 127 -2.29 -11.17 -12.33
CA PRO A 127 -2.52 -12.61 -12.33
C PRO A 127 -1.94 -13.34 -11.11
N ALA A 128 -0.89 -12.78 -10.51
CA ALA A 128 -0.25 -13.33 -9.32
C ALA A 128 -1.10 -13.12 -8.06
N LEU A 129 -1.78 -11.98 -7.94
CA LEU A 129 -2.66 -11.67 -6.81
C LEU A 129 -4.05 -12.26 -7.00
N SER A 130 -4.61 -12.24 -8.22
CA SER A 130 -5.95 -12.78 -8.49
C SER A 130 -6.12 -14.25 -8.12
N LYS A 131 -5.03 -15.04 -8.19
CA LYS A 131 -5.00 -16.45 -7.77
C LYS A 131 -4.87 -16.66 -6.26
N ARG A 132 -4.39 -15.66 -5.52
CA ARG A 132 -4.03 -15.76 -4.10
C ARG A 132 -4.92 -14.94 -3.18
N VAL A 133 -5.67 -13.98 -3.73
CA VAL A 133 -6.54 -13.08 -2.98
C VAL A 133 -8.00 -13.47 -3.22
N LYS A 134 -8.72 -13.77 -2.13
CA LYS A 134 -10.17 -13.96 -2.15
C LYS A 134 -10.86 -12.63 -1.92
N LEU A 135 -11.58 -12.13 -2.93
CA LEU A 135 -12.37 -10.90 -2.84
C LEU A 135 -13.79 -11.19 -2.34
N LEU A 136 -14.21 -10.49 -1.29
CA LEU A 136 -15.56 -10.49 -0.72
C LEU A 136 -16.16 -9.08 -0.89
N ALA A 137 -16.55 -8.75 -2.12
CA ALA A 137 -16.91 -7.39 -2.52
C ALA A 137 -18.12 -6.80 -1.77
N SER A 138 -19.10 -7.63 -1.36
CA SER A 138 -20.25 -7.20 -0.57
C SER A 138 -19.85 -6.70 0.81
N GLN A 139 -18.84 -7.33 1.41
CA GLN A 139 -18.31 -6.97 2.72
C GLN A 139 -17.25 -5.87 2.62
N LYS A 140 -16.78 -5.52 1.41
CA LYS A 140 -15.57 -4.70 1.20
C LYS A 140 -14.35 -5.29 1.93
N ARG A 141 -14.20 -6.62 1.80
CA ARG A 141 -13.11 -7.40 2.37
C ARG A 141 -12.33 -8.11 1.27
N MET A 142 -11.03 -8.23 1.45
CA MET A 142 -10.20 -9.17 0.70
C MET A 142 -9.28 -9.93 1.64
N VAL A 143 -9.04 -11.20 1.33
CA VAL A 143 -8.20 -12.09 2.15
C VAL A 143 -7.06 -12.61 1.29
N TYR A 144 -5.83 -12.38 1.72
CA TYR A 144 -4.64 -12.97 1.12
C TYR A 144 -4.45 -14.37 1.71
N LEU A 145 -4.70 -15.40 0.91
CA LEU A 145 -4.77 -16.78 1.36
C LEU A 145 -3.44 -17.34 1.92
N PRO A 146 -2.25 -17.00 1.38
CA PRO A 146 -0.99 -17.58 1.84
C PRO A 146 -0.67 -17.33 3.32
N THR A 147 -0.92 -16.12 3.82
CA THR A 147 -0.65 -15.73 5.22
C THR A 147 -1.94 -15.56 6.03
N ASN A 148 -3.10 -15.78 5.39
CA ASN A 148 -4.43 -15.49 5.94
C ASN A 148 -4.61 -14.03 6.42
N SER A 149 -3.85 -13.08 5.84
CA SER A 149 -4.00 -11.64 6.06
C SER A 149 -5.26 -11.10 5.38
N PHE A 150 -5.79 -9.96 5.83
CA PHE A 150 -6.93 -9.33 5.18
C PHE A 150 -6.84 -7.81 5.10
N TYR A 151 -7.52 -7.25 4.09
CA TYR A 151 -7.81 -5.83 4.00
C TYR A 151 -9.34 -5.62 4.03
N GLN A 152 -9.81 -4.76 4.93
CA GLN A 152 -11.23 -4.52 5.20
C GLN A 152 -11.53 -3.02 5.34
N VAL A 153 -12.59 -2.54 4.69
CA VAL A 153 -13.15 -1.20 4.96
C VAL A 153 -14.00 -1.23 6.22
N LEU A 154 -13.71 -0.35 7.18
CA LEU A 154 -14.56 -0.18 8.36
C LEU A 154 -15.72 0.79 8.06
N SER A 155 -16.90 0.50 8.60
CA SER A 155 -18.00 1.48 8.65
C SER A 155 -17.89 2.34 9.90
N ALA A 156 -18.30 3.59 9.76
CA ALA A 156 -18.42 4.53 10.89
C ALA A 156 -19.36 4.03 12.00
N GLU A 157 -20.28 3.10 11.69
CA GLU A 157 -21.20 2.47 12.67
C GLU A 157 -20.49 1.57 13.72
N ALA A 158 -19.16 1.44 13.65
CA ALA A 158 -18.36 0.70 14.63
C ALA A 158 -17.80 1.60 15.77
N TYR A 159 -18.23 2.86 15.89
CA TYR A 159 -17.81 3.78 16.95
C TYR A 159 -18.94 4.68 17.46
#